data_AF-A0A3D0WDF7-F1
#
_entry.id   AF-A0A3D0WDF7-F1
#
_cell.length_a   1.000
_cell.length_b   1.000
_cell.length_c   1.000
_cell.angle_alpha   90.00
_cell.angle_beta   90.00
_cell.angle_gamma   90.00
#
_symmetry.space_group_name_H-M   'P 1'
#
loop_
_entity.id
_entity.type
_entity.pdbx_description
1 polymer ?
#
loop_
_entity_poly.entity_id
_entity_poly.type
_entity_poly.pdbx_seq_one_letter_code
_entity_poly.pdbx_strand_id
1 'polypeptide(L)'
;MAMFEIEDEWHAEWIGRYATRGEAHDALRKLASLPWDELPNACPCKSSQTCGRRYHLIEFDTSADPWQRLEDEPVLDVSAAGTDWLTALPLA
;
A
#
# COMPACT_ATOMS: atom_id res chain seq x y z
N MET A 1 -1.89 9.24 -18.32
CA MET A 1 -1.19 7.94 -18.29
C MET A 1 -1.53 7.28 -16.97
N ALA A 2 -1.68 5.97 -16.91
CA ALA A 2 -1.92 5.31 -15.62
C ALA A 2 -0.66 5.40 -14.73
N MET A 3 -0.86 5.70 -13.45
CA MET A 3 0.16 5.65 -12.40
C MET A 3 -0.45 4.98 -11.18
N PHE A 4 0.34 4.16 -10.49
CA PHE A 4 -0.10 3.39 -9.33
C PHE A 4 0.65 3.86 -8.10
N GLU A 5 -0.06 4.25 -7.04
CA GLU A 5 0.54 4.63 -5.76
C GLU A 5 0.07 3.71 -4.65
N ILE A 6 0.97 3.42 -3.72
CA ILE A 6 0.63 2.75 -2.46
C ILE A 6 0.51 3.81 -1.38
N GLU A 7 -0.65 3.89 -0.77
CA GLU A 7 -0.94 4.75 0.38
C GLU A 7 -1.13 3.90 1.63
N ASP A 8 -0.56 4.31 2.75
CA ASP A 8 -1.03 3.88 4.05
C ASP A 8 -2.20 4.75 4.49
N GLU A 9 -3.41 4.23 4.34
CA GLU A 9 -4.67 4.93 4.59
C GLU A 9 -4.77 5.42 6.04
N TRP A 10 -4.28 4.64 7.01
CA TRP A 10 -4.41 4.97 8.42
C TRP A 10 -3.52 6.15 8.84
N HIS A 11 -2.46 6.43 8.09
CA HIS A 11 -1.49 7.47 8.39
C HIS A 11 -1.38 8.54 7.30
N ALA A 12 -2.16 8.43 6.22
CA ALA A 12 -2.10 9.29 5.03
C ALA A 12 -0.66 9.44 4.49
N GLU A 13 0.07 8.33 4.41
CA GLU A 13 1.47 8.29 4.00
C GLU A 13 1.62 7.62 2.63
N TRP A 14 2.29 8.30 1.69
CA TRP A 14 2.65 7.73 0.39
C TRP A 14 3.89 6.85 0.52
N ILE A 15 3.72 5.56 0.29
CA ILE A 15 4.77 4.55 0.48
C ILE A 15 5.60 4.35 -0.79
N GLY A 16 4.96 4.44 -1.96
CA GLY A 16 5.64 4.28 -3.23
C GLY A 16 4.76 4.56 -4.43
N ARG A 17 5.41 4.80 -5.57
CA ARG A 17 4.80 5.14 -6.86
C ARG A 17 5.39 4.24 -7.95
N TYR A 18 4.53 3.71 -8.82
CA TYR A 18 4.86 2.65 -9.79
C TYR A 18 4.18 2.90 -11.13
N ALA A 19 4.87 2.54 -12.22
CA ALA A 19 4.37 2.74 -13.57
C ALA A 19 3.32 1.68 -13.97
N THR A 20 3.34 0.51 -13.33
CA THR A 20 2.43 -0.59 -13.63
C THR A 20 1.80 -1.17 -12.37
N ARG A 21 0.60 -1.74 -12.54
CA ARG A 21 -0.12 -2.46 -11.48
C ARG A 21 0.71 -3.63 -10.95
N GLY A 22 1.45 -4.33 -11.83
CA GLY A 22 2.31 -5.45 -11.47
C GLY A 22 3.45 -5.06 -10.52
N GLU A 23 4.15 -3.95 -10.83
CA GLU A 23 5.22 -3.43 -9.96
C GLU A 23 4.69 -3.02 -8.58
N ALA A 24 3.50 -2.42 -8.52
CA ALA A 24 2.87 -2.04 -7.26
C ALA A 24 2.50 -3.28 -6.42
N HIS A 25 1.98 -4.34 -7.05
CA HIS A 25 1.73 -5.61 -6.36
C HIS A 25 3.02 -6.30 -5.91
N ASP A 26 4.11 -6.24 -6.68
CA ASP A 26 5.42 -6.72 -6.25
C ASP A 26 5.95 -5.96 -5.04
N ALA A 27 5.71 -4.65 -4.97
CA ALA A 27 6.03 -3.87 -3.79
C ALA A 27 5.20 -4.30 -2.58
N LEU A 28 3.87 -4.47 -2.73
CA LEU A 28 3.01 -5.00 -1.66
C LEU A 28 3.47 -6.39 -1.19
N ARG A 29 3.90 -7.27 -2.10
CA ARG A 29 4.48 -8.57 -1.75
C ARG A 29 5.75 -8.43 -0.91
N LYS A 30 6.61 -7.46 -1.23
CA LYS A 30 7.80 -7.15 -0.42
C LYS A 30 7.42 -6.64 0.96
N LEU A 31 6.46 -5.71 1.04
CA LEU A 31 5.92 -5.20 2.31
C LEU A 31 5.40 -6.33 3.21
N ALA A 32 4.63 -7.26 2.63
CA ALA A 32 4.12 -8.43 3.34
C ALA A 32 5.22 -9.38 3.85
N SER A 33 6.42 -9.34 3.26
CA SER A 33 7.56 -10.17 3.69
C SER A 33 8.45 -9.51 4.73
N LEU A 34 8.31 -8.20 4.96
CA LEU A 34 9.08 -7.47 5.95
C LEU A 34 8.45 -7.59 7.35
N PRO A 35 9.25 -7.58 8.42
CA PRO A 35 8.73 -7.47 9.77
C PRO A 35 7.83 -6.24 9.94
N TRP A 36 6.83 -6.33 10.81
CA TRP A 36 5.88 -5.23 11.04
C TRP A 36 6.56 -4.01 11.71
N ASP A 37 7.67 -4.22 12.42
CA ASP A 37 8.41 -3.22 13.17
C ASP A 37 9.64 -2.68 12.43
N GLU A 38 9.85 -3.11 11.19
CA GLU A 38 10.88 -2.56 10.29
C GLU A 38 10.26 -1.62 9.26
N LEU A 39 11.00 -0.58 8.88
CA LEU A 39 10.54 0.31 7.82
C LEU A 39 10.39 -0.46 6.49
N PRO A 40 9.33 -0.19 5.70
CA PRO A 40 8.32 0.86 5.91
C PRO A 40 7.06 0.38 6.65
N ASN A 41 7.02 -0.86 7.17
CA ASN A 41 5.89 -1.38 7.93
C ASN A 41 5.79 -0.75 9.33
N ALA A 42 6.93 -0.36 9.91
CA ALA A 42 6.98 0.32 11.20
C ALA A 42 6.10 1.58 11.16
N CYS A 43 4.98 1.54 11.89
CA CYS A 43 4.05 2.66 11.94
C CYS A 43 4.69 3.86 12.67
N PRO A 44 4.34 5.11 12.29
CA PRO A 44 4.88 6.31 12.94
C PRO A 44 4.29 6.53 14.35
N CYS A 45 3.26 5.76 14.73
CA CYS A 45 2.60 5.87 16.01
C CYS A 45 3.48 5.37 17.18
N LYS A 46 3.38 6.04 18.34
CA LYS A 46 4.08 5.62 19.58
C LYS A 46 3.60 4.27 20.12
N SER A 47 2.41 3.83 19.74
CA SER A 47 1.78 2.58 20.16
C SER A 47 1.91 1.51 19.07
N SER A 48 3.13 1.25 18.61
CA SER A 48 3.39 0.41 17.46
C SER A 48 2.89 -1.04 17.63
N GLN A 49 2.82 -1.54 18.86
CA GLN A 49 2.29 -2.89 19.14
C GLN A 49 0.76 -3.01 18.94
N THR A 50 0.04 -1.90 18.91
CA THR A 50 -1.43 -1.89 18.77
C THR A 50 -1.90 -1.16 17.51
N CYS A 51 -0.95 -0.68 16.70
CA CYS A 51 -1.19 0.00 15.45
C CYS A 51 -0.59 -0.85 14.33
N GLY A 52 -1.23 -0.84 13.17
CA GLY A 52 -0.71 -1.47 11.96
C GLY A 52 -0.67 -0.45 10.83
N ARG A 53 -0.60 -0.93 9.60
CA ARG A 53 -0.75 -0.13 8.39
C ARG A 53 -1.75 -0.82 7.49
N ARG A 54 -2.55 -0.02 6.79
CA ARG A 54 -3.46 -0.50 5.75
C ARG A 54 -3.03 0.09 4.43
N TYR A 55 -2.45 -0.75 3.60
CA TYR A 55 -1.95 -0.35 2.30
C TYR A 55 -3.05 -0.44 1.25
N HIS A 56 -3.35 0.71 0.67
CA HIS A 56 -4.21 0.85 -0.49
C HIS A 56 -3.36 0.92 -1.74
N LEU A 57 -3.85 0.30 -2.82
CA LEU A 57 -3.35 0.51 -4.17
C LEU A 57 -4.28 1.46 -4.88
N ILE A 58 -3.77 2.62 -5.27
CA ILE A 58 -4.54 3.69 -5.88
C ILE A 58 -4.06 3.87 -7.32
N GLU A 59 -4.99 3.78 -8.27
CA GLU A 59 -4.72 4.07 -9.68
C GLU A 59 -5.11 5.50 -10.01
N PHE A 60 -4.22 6.23 -10.66
CA PHE A 60 -4.42 7.60 -11.13
C PHE A 60 -4.29 7.70 -12.65
N ASP A 61 -5.16 8.48 -13.29
CA ASP A 61 -4.86 9.06 -14.59
C ASP A 61 -4.12 10.38 -14.42
N THR A 62 -2.89 10.38 -14.92
CA THR A 62 -1.96 11.52 -14.91
C THR A 62 -2.00 12.32 -16.21
N SER A 63 -3.00 12.11 -17.08
CA SER A 63 -3.14 12.82 -18.36
C SER A 63 -3.44 14.31 -18.22
N ALA A 64 -3.97 14.72 -17.06
CA ALA A 64 -4.31 16.11 -16.73
C ALA A 64 -3.78 16.48 -15.34
N ASP A 65 -3.73 17.79 -15.06
CA ASP A 65 -3.44 18.35 -13.74
C ASP A 65 -4.68 19.09 -13.21
N PRO A 66 -5.21 18.74 -12.03
CA PRO A 66 -4.72 17.70 -11.12
C PRO A 66 -4.97 16.28 -11.64
N TRP A 67 -4.16 15.32 -11.17
CA TRP A 67 -4.34 13.90 -11.47
C TRP A 67 -5.72 13.41 -11.01
N GLN A 68 -6.35 12.55 -11.81
CA GLN A 68 -7.65 11.98 -11.49
C GLN A 68 -7.48 10.60 -10.87
N ARG A 69 -8.00 10.40 -9.65
CA ARG A 69 -8.10 9.06 -9.04
C ARG A 69 -9.12 8.22 -9.81
N LEU A 70 -8.70 7.06 -10.31
CA LEU A 70 -9.54 6.11 -11.06
C LEU A 70 -10.05 4.98 -10.17
N GLU A 71 -9.16 4.40 -9.37
CA GLU A 71 -9.43 3.26 -8.51
C GLU A 71 -8.67 3.40 -7.19
N ASP A 72 -9.22 2.82 -6.13
CA ASP A 72 -8.67 2.83 -4.78
C ASP A 72 -9.09 1.53 -4.08
N GLU A 73 -8.13 0.64 -3.87
CA GLU A 73 -8.37 -0.72 -3.40
C GLU A 73 -7.55 -1.00 -2.13
N PRO A 74 -8.17 -1.39 -1.00
CA PRO A 74 -7.43 -1.88 0.17
C PRO A 74 -6.85 -3.26 -0.14
N VAL A 75 -5.52 -3.43 -0.10
CA VAL A 75 -4.87 -4.69 -0.51
C VAL A 75 -4.25 -5.46 0.65
N LEU A 76 -3.58 -4.76 1.58
CA LEU A 76 -2.72 -5.40 2.57
C LEU A 76 -2.81 -4.70 3.92
N ASP A 77 -3.15 -5.45 4.97
CA ASP A 77 -3.02 -5.01 6.35
C ASP A 77 -1.74 -5.62 6.95
N VAL A 78 -0.92 -4.81 7.61
CA VAL A 78 0.28 -5.26 8.34
C VAL A 78 0.20 -4.76 9.78
N SER A 79 0.36 -5.66 10.75
CA SER A 79 0.39 -5.29 12.17
C SER A 79 1.26 -6.26 12.98
N ALA A 80 1.40 -6.00 14.28
CA ALA A 80 2.06 -6.94 15.20
C ALA A 80 1.40 -8.33 15.25
N ALA A 81 0.14 -8.47 14.82
CA ALA A 81 -0.54 -9.76 14.72
C ALA A 81 -0.16 -10.57 13.47
N GLY A 82 0.50 -9.94 12.50
CA GLY A 82 0.84 -10.53 11.21
C GLY A 82 0.35 -9.69 10.03
N THR A 83 0.18 -10.37 8.90
CA THR A 83 -0.14 -9.74 7.62
C THR A 83 -1.37 -10.40 7.01
N ASP A 84 -2.35 -9.58 6.61
CA ASP A 84 -3.61 -10.01 6.02
C ASP A 84 -3.77 -9.42 4.61
N TRP A 85 -3.95 -10.30 3.62
CA TRP A 85 -4.29 -9.90 2.25
C TRP A 85 -5.80 -9.72 2.15
N LEU A 86 -6.24 -8.50 1.86
CA LEU A 86 -7.65 -8.12 1.83
C LEU A 86 -8.31 -8.40 0.47
N THR A 87 -7.51 -8.45 -0.59
CA THR A 87 -8.00 -8.78 -1.93
C THR A 87 -7.32 -10.03 -2.44
N ALA A 88 -8.05 -10.80 -3.26
CA ALA A 88 -7.45 -11.91 -3.96
C ALA A 88 -6.48 -11.33 -4.99
N LEU A 89 -5.17 -11.45 -4.72
CA LEU A 89 -4.13 -11.10 -5.69
C LEU A 89 -4.55 -11.70 -7.05
N PRO A 90 -4.69 -10.89 -8.12
CA PRO A 90 -4.99 -11.44 -9.42
C PRO A 90 -3.92 -12.48 -9.75
N LEU A 91 -4.38 -13.72 -9.99
CA LEU A 91 -3.51 -14.82 -10.39
C LEU A 91 -2.75 -14.38 -11.65
N ALA A 92 -1.43 -14.43 -11.57
CA ALA A 92 -0.52 -14.11 -12.68
C ALA A 92 -0.77 -15.00 -13.90
#